data_AF-A0A2G5XK98-F1
#
_entry.id   AF-A0A2G5XK98-F1
#
_cell.length_a   1.000
_cell.length_b   1.000
_cell.length_c   1.000
_cell.angle_alpha   90.00
_cell.angle_beta   90.00
_cell.angle_gamma   90.00
#
_symmetry.space_group_name_H-M   'P 1'
#
loop_
_entity.id
_entity.type
_entity.pdbx_description
1 polymer ?
#
loop_
_entity_poly.entity_id
_entity_poly.type
_entity_poly.pdbx_seq_one_letter_code
_entity_poly.pdbx_strand_id
1 'polypeptide(L)'
;MNKACRLFFWGYLFVFFRLQIGIDILAAPIGYYLIYSGARLLAEHYPVAKKVKLTAFIGVLISVPGVFVDLSEVRDIGWTLYAETLFIWKVIVVYYLFGTWKSRIQEPGKAHLHNRVHMAYVWYMSIHFLMMLMTAFSLNFGDHAFSTFFIIVSFAVVAMDIMLLFLIASLRRGDWSEYTTNETSLD
;
A
#
# COMPACT_ATOMS: atom_id res chain seq x y z
N MET A 1 -13.23 -12.21 -6.60
CA MET A 1 -11.84 -11.80 -6.31
C MET A 1 -11.32 -10.69 -7.23
N ASN A 2 -11.47 -10.79 -8.55
CA ASN A 2 -11.01 -9.77 -9.51
C ASN A 2 -11.53 -8.35 -9.19
N LYS A 3 -12.80 -8.23 -8.75
CA LYS A 3 -13.40 -6.98 -8.26
C LYS A 3 -12.67 -6.39 -7.04
N ALA A 4 -12.27 -7.22 -6.06
CA ALA A 4 -11.54 -6.76 -4.88
C ALA A 4 -10.12 -6.29 -5.24
N CYS A 5 -9.39 -7.03 -6.07
CA CYS A 5 -8.08 -6.61 -6.56
C CYS A 5 -8.14 -5.32 -7.39
N ARG A 6 -9.21 -5.14 -8.20
CA ARG A 6 -9.46 -3.88 -8.91
C ARG A 6 -9.68 -2.71 -7.95
N LEU A 7 -10.44 -2.91 -6.87
CA LEU A 7 -10.64 -1.90 -5.84
C LEU A 7 -9.34 -1.57 -5.09
N PHE A 8 -8.51 -2.57 -4.76
CA PHE A 8 -7.18 -2.32 -4.19
C PHE A 8 -6.26 -1.58 -5.15
N PHE A 9 -6.28 -1.91 -6.44
CA PHE A 9 -5.44 -1.23 -7.43
C PHE A 9 -5.77 0.26 -7.50
N TRP A 10 -7.05 0.59 -7.72
CA TRP A 10 -7.48 1.98 -7.79
C TRP A 10 -7.32 2.68 -6.45
N GLY A 11 -7.65 2.01 -5.35
CA GLY A 11 -7.49 2.57 -4.02
C GLY A 11 -6.04 2.92 -3.71
N TYR A 12 -5.11 2.00 -3.99
CA TYR A 12 -3.69 2.26 -3.81
C TYR A 12 -3.18 3.35 -4.75
N LEU A 13 -3.63 3.37 -6.02
CA LEU A 13 -3.26 4.39 -6.98
C LEU A 13 -3.62 5.79 -6.46
N PHE A 14 -4.81 5.98 -5.90
CA PHE A 14 -5.23 7.26 -5.33
C PHE A 14 -4.53 7.63 -4.02
N VAL A 15 -4.15 6.65 -3.18
CA VAL A 15 -3.33 6.92 -1.99
C VAL A 15 -1.88 7.28 -2.37
N PHE A 16 -1.35 6.66 -3.43
CA PHE A 16 0.03 6.83 -3.87
C PHE A 16 0.23 8.09 -4.72
N PHE A 17 -0.50 8.21 -5.83
CA PHE A 17 -0.56 9.45 -6.58
C PHE A 17 -1.54 10.37 -5.86
N ARG A 18 -1.05 11.07 -4.85
CA ARG A 18 -1.65 12.36 -4.46
C ARG A 18 -1.61 13.25 -5.71
N LEU A 19 -2.64 13.13 -6.55
CA LEU A 19 -2.78 13.85 -7.80
C LEU A 19 -2.96 15.33 -7.48
N GLN A 20 -1.85 16.05 -7.28
CA GLN A 20 -1.81 17.49 -7.10
C GLN A 20 -2.04 18.20 -8.46
N ILE A 21 -3.24 18.05 -9.02
CA ILE A 21 -3.68 18.90 -10.14
C ILE A 21 -4.51 20.05 -9.53
N GLY A 22 -3.81 21.04 -8.96
CA GLY A 22 -4.37 22.32 -8.51
C GLY A 22 -5.22 22.31 -7.21
N ILE A 23 -5.97 21.24 -6.95
CA ILE A 23 -6.70 21.00 -5.70
C ILE A 23 -6.58 19.51 -5.40
N ASP A 24 -6.13 19.14 -4.20
CA ASP A 24 -5.97 17.76 -3.73
C ASP A 24 -7.38 17.16 -3.44
N ILE A 25 -8.20 17.01 -4.50
CA ILE A 25 -9.61 16.61 -4.41
C ILE A 25 -9.67 15.14 -3.98
N LEU A 26 -9.75 14.92 -2.67
CA LEU A 26 -10.22 13.69 -2.02
C LEU A 26 -9.46 12.39 -2.37
N ALA A 27 -8.30 12.46 -3.04
CA ALA A 27 -7.58 11.29 -3.53
C ALA A 27 -7.27 10.30 -2.39
N ALA A 28 -6.75 10.78 -1.25
CA ALA A 28 -6.42 9.90 -0.13
C ALA A 28 -7.67 9.27 0.53
N PRO A 29 -8.72 10.02 0.95
CA PRO A 29 -9.94 9.41 1.51
C PRO A 29 -10.63 8.45 0.54
N ILE A 30 -10.74 8.80 -0.74
CA ILE A 30 -11.31 7.92 -1.78
C ILE A 30 -10.46 6.68 -1.93
N GLY A 31 -9.14 6.82 -1.95
CA GLY A 31 -8.20 5.74 -2.05
C GLY A 31 -8.37 4.72 -0.91
N TYR A 32 -8.40 5.19 0.33
CA TYR A 32 -8.66 4.35 1.50
C TYR A 32 -10.07 3.74 1.49
N TYR A 33 -11.08 4.45 0.99
CA TYR A 33 -12.44 3.92 0.86
C TYR A 33 -12.52 2.77 -0.15
N LEU A 34 -11.79 2.87 -1.27
CA LEU A 34 -11.70 1.80 -2.25
C LEU A 34 -10.96 0.58 -1.67
N ILE A 35 -9.88 0.79 -0.91
CA ILE A 35 -9.21 -0.30 -0.19
C ILE A 35 -10.15 -0.95 0.83
N TYR A 36 -10.89 -0.15 1.61
CA TYR A 36 -11.90 -0.64 2.54
C TYR A 36 -12.94 -1.52 1.84
N SER A 37 -13.45 -1.05 0.70
CA SER A 37 -14.46 -1.76 -0.09
C SER A 37 -13.92 -3.08 -0.64
N GLY A 38 -12.67 -3.09 -1.14
CA GLY A 38 -11.99 -4.31 -1.59
C GLY A 38 -11.77 -5.30 -0.44
N ALA A 39 -11.35 -4.81 0.71
CA ALA A 39 -11.12 -5.61 1.91
C ALA A 39 -12.42 -6.18 2.48
N ARG A 40 -13.53 -5.43 2.43
CA ARG A 40 -14.85 -5.91 2.84
C ARG A 40 -15.29 -7.13 2.02
N LEU A 41 -15.08 -7.10 0.70
CA LEU A 41 -15.39 -8.25 -0.18
C LEU A 41 -14.52 -9.48 0.15
N LEU A 42 -13.26 -9.30 0.55
CA LEU A 42 -12.41 -10.41 0.96
C LEU A 42 -12.68 -10.90 2.38
N ALA A 43 -13.13 -10.03 3.29
CA ALA A 43 -13.34 -10.34 4.70
C ALA A 43 -14.44 -11.37 4.95
N GLU A 44 -15.34 -11.58 3.98
CA GLU A 44 -16.33 -12.65 4.00
C GLU A 44 -15.69 -14.04 3.92
N HIS A 45 -14.54 -14.16 3.26
CA HIS A 45 -13.87 -15.44 2.97
C HIS A 45 -12.52 -15.58 3.71
N TYR A 46 -11.87 -14.46 4.02
CA TYR A 46 -10.54 -14.42 4.62
C TYR A 46 -10.56 -13.56 5.88
N PRO A 47 -10.54 -14.14 7.09
CA PRO A 47 -10.58 -13.39 8.35
C PRO A 47 -9.46 -12.35 8.46
N VAL A 48 -8.29 -12.60 7.86
CA VAL A 48 -7.15 -11.68 7.85
C VAL A 48 -7.50 -10.35 7.16
N ALA A 49 -8.37 -10.37 6.14
CA ALA A 49 -8.81 -9.15 5.44
C ALA A 49 -9.65 -8.21 6.32
N LYS A 50 -10.19 -8.69 7.46
CA LYS A 50 -10.88 -7.82 8.43
C LYS A 50 -9.95 -6.74 9.00
N LYS A 51 -8.65 -7.06 9.14
CA LYS A 51 -7.65 -6.08 9.60
C LYS A 51 -7.44 -4.98 8.57
N VAL A 52 -7.31 -5.33 7.29
CA VAL A 52 -7.23 -4.36 6.17
C VAL A 52 -8.48 -3.49 6.12
N LYS A 53 -9.67 -4.10 6.29
CA LYS A 53 -10.94 -3.37 6.32
C LYS A 53 -10.93 -2.32 7.43
N LEU A 54 -10.57 -2.70 8.65
CA LEU A 54 -10.54 -1.78 9.78
C LEU A 54 -9.52 -0.65 9.59
N THR A 55 -8.29 -0.98 9.18
CA THR A 55 -7.24 0.02 9.02
C THR A 55 -7.50 0.96 7.84
N ALA A 56 -8.06 0.46 6.74
CA ALA A 56 -8.49 1.31 5.63
C ALA A 56 -9.64 2.23 6.02
N PHE A 57 -10.62 1.76 6.82
CA PHE A 57 -11.70 2.61 7.32
C PHE A 57 -11.18 3.77 8.18
N ILE A 58 -10.28 3.50 9.12
CA ILE A 58 -9.61 4.55 9.90
C ILE A 58 -8.81 5.47 8.97
N GLY A 59 -8.16 4.90 7.95
CA GLY A 59 -7.45 5.64 6.90
C GLY A 59 -8.33 6.68 6.19
N VAL A 60 -9.59 6.34 5.91
CA VAL A 60 -10.57 7.31 5.38
C VAL A 60 -10.71 8.49 6.32
N LEU A 61 -10.96 8.24 7.60
CA LEU A 61 -11.22 9.29 8.59
C LEU A 61 -10.02 10.19 8.81
N ILE A 62 -8.83 9.60 9.00
CA ILE A 62 -7.63 10.38 9.31
C ILE A 62 -7.10 11.15 8.11
N SER A 63 -7.45 10.78 6.87
CA SER A 63 -6.96 11.47 5.66
C SER A 63 -7.82 12.66 5.24
N VAL A 64 -9.02 12.82 5.81
CA VAL A 64 -9.95 13.92 5.48
C VAL A 64 -9.31 15.30 5.70
N PRO A 65 -8.62 15.61 6.82
CA PRO A 65 -8.02 16.93 7.02
C PRO A 65 -7.06 17.34 5.91
N GLY A 66 -6.36 16.37 5.31
CA GLY A 66 -5.39 16.60 4.24
C GLY A 66 -6.01 17.03 2.91
N VAL A 67 -7.33 16.98 2.77
CA VAL A 67 -8.05 17.46 1.58
C VAL A 67 -8.17 18.98 1.57
N PHE A 68 -8.16 19.60 2.75
CA PHE A 68 -8.37 21.03 2.90
C PHE A 68 -7.05 21.82 2.94
N VAL A 69 -5.91 21.14 2.96
CA VAL A 69 -4.59 21.75 3.18
C VAL A 69 -3.57 21.14 2.24
N ASP A 70 -2.83 22.00 1.54
CA ASP A 70 -1.69 21.56 0.74
C ASP A 70 -0.50 21.20 1.65
N LEU A 71 -0.31 19.91 1.89
CA LEU A 71 0.76 19.40 2.74
C LEU A 71 2.16 19.62 2.15
N SER A 72 2.28 20.04 0.88
CA SER A 72 3.58 20.35 0.25
C SER A 72 4.03 21.79 0.47
N GLU A 73 3.10 22.71 0.73
CA GLU A 73 3.39 24.13 0.94
C GLU A 73 3.47 24.52 2.42
N VAL A 74 2.87 23.70 3.30
CA VAL A 74 2.81 24.02 4.73
C VAL A 74 4.10 23.61 5.46
N ARG A 75 4.77 24.60 6.07
CA ARG A 75 5.99 24.44 6.87
C ARG A 75 5.76 24.32 8.37
N ASP A 76 4.51 24.23 8.80
CA ASP A 76 4.15 24.09 10.21
C ASP A 76 4.40 22.64 10.70
N ILE A 77 4.98 22.53 11.90
CA ILE A 77 5.39 21.25 12.50
C ILE A 77 4.20 20.31 12.65
N GLY A 78 3.01 20.81 12.97
CA GLY A 78 1.80 20.00 13.13
C GLY A 78 1.40 19.31 11.83
N TRP A 79 1.48 20.02 10.70
CA TRP A 79 1.19 19.47 9.38
C TRP A 79 2.26 18.49 8.88
N THR A 80 3.53 18.74 9.21
CA THR A 80 4.61 17.77 8.96
C THR A 80 4.35 16.45 9.70
N LEU A 81 4.05 16.52 11.01
CA LEU A 81 3.72 15.33 11.81
C LEU A 81 2.48 14.60 11.29
N TYR A 82 1.48 15.34 10.82
CA TYR A 82 0.30 14.76 10.19
C TYR A 82 0.64 14.02 8.89
N ALA A 83 1.47 14.61 8.01
CA ALA A 83 1.92 13.96 6.79
C ALA A 83 2.73 12.68 7.06
N GLU A 84 3.62 12.71 8.05
CA GLU A 84 4.37 11.52 8.52
C GLU A 84 3.42 10.44 9.08
N THR A 85 2.42 10.85 9.86
CA THR A 85 1.40 9.94 10.39
C THR A 85 0.62 9.25 9.26
N LEU A 86 0.23 9.99 8.22
CA LEU A 86 -0.41 9.41 7.03
C LEU A 86 0.51 8.46 6.28
N PHE A 87 1.80 8.77 6.19
CA PHE A 87 2.79 7.89 5.56
C PHE A 87 2.93 6.57 6.33
N ILE A 88 3.07 6.62 7.66
CA ILE A 88 3.08 5.44 8.53
C ILE A 88 1.78 4.65 8.34
N TRP A 89 0.64 5.34 8.28
CA TRP A 89 -0.66 4.69 8.10
C TRP A 89 -0.78 3.95 6.76
N LYS A 90 -0.28 4.55 5.67
CA LYS A 90 -0.17 3.89 4.36
C LYS A 90 0.59 2.56 4.49
N VAL A 91 1.75 2.57 5.15
CA VAL A 91 2.58 1.37 5.34
C VAL A 91 1.85 0.30 6.16
N ILE A 92 1.13 0.69 7.22
CA ILE A 92 0.31 -0.23 8.03
C ILE A 92 -0.79 -0.90 7.19
N VAL A 93 -1.48 -0.14 6.33
CA VAL A 93 -2.51 -0.69 5.43
C VAL A 93 -1.90 -1.71 4.47
N VAL A 94 -0.75 -1.38 3.85
CA VAL A 94 -0.05 -2.28 2.93
C VAL A 94 0.46 -3.53 3.63
N TYR A 95 0.98 -3.41 4.85
CA TYR A 95 1.39 -4.55 5.68
C TYR A 95 0.26 -5.58 5.84
N TYR A 96 -0.94 -5.11 6.24
CA TYR A 96 -2.09 -6.01 6.38
C TYR A 96 -2.59 -6.55 5.03
N LEU A 97 -2.44 -5.78 3.96
CA LEU A 97 -2.81 -6.20 2.61
C LEU A 97 -1.94 -7.38 2.14
N PHE A 98 -0.62 -7.28 2.34
CA PHE A 98 0.30 -8.39 2.12
C PHE A 98 -0.04 -9.61 2.97
N GLY A 99 -0.39 -9.42 4.25
CA GLY A 99 -0.83 -10.51 5.12
C GLY A 99 -2.05 -11.24 4.55
N THR A 100 -3.01 -10.49 3.99
CA THR A 100 -4.19 -11.06 3.34
C THR A 100 -3.82 -11.88 2.11
N TRP A 101 -2.96 -11.36 1.23
CA TRP A 101 -2.52 -12.11 0.05
C TRP A 101 -1.70 -13.35 0.41
N LYS A 102 -0.81 -13.26 1.40
CA LYS A 102 -0.04 -14.41 1.88
C LYS A 102 -0.96 -15.54 2.38
N SER A 103 -1.98 -15.22 3.19
CA SER A 103 -2.94 -16.24 3.67
C SER A 103 -3.71 -16.92 2.54
N ARG A 104 -3.87 -16.26 1.39
CA ARG A 104 -4.57 -16.82 0.23
C ARG A 104 -3.67 -17.74 -0.60
N ILE A 105 -2.39 -17.40 -0.73
CA ILE A 105 -1.46 -18.04 -1.68
C ILE A 105 -0.79 -19.29 -1.06
N GLN A 106 -1.13 -19.64 0.19
CA GLN A 106 -0.66 -20.86 0.85
C GLN A 106 -1.24 -22.17 0.29
N GLU A 107 -2.15 -22.11 -0.69
CA GLU A 107 -2.65 -23.32 -1.36
C GLU A 107 -1.56 -24.01 -2.22
N PRO A 108 -1.52 -25.36 -2.22
CA PRO A 108 -0.59 -26.13 -3.04
C PRO A 108 -0.72 -25.75 -4.53
N GLY A 109 0.42 -25.68 -5.23
CA GLY A 109 0.50 -25.29 -6.65
C GLY A 109 0.82 -23.82 -6.94
N LYS A 110 0.87 -22.93 -5.92
CA LYS A 110 1.10 -21.47 -6.11
C LYS A 110 2.46 -20.96 -5.63
N ALA A 111 3.47 -21.82 -5.56
CA ALA A 111 4.80 -21.50 -4.99
C ALA A 111 5.49 -20.28 -5.65
N HIS A 112 5.40 -20.14 -6.97
CA HIS A 112 6.00 -19.00 -7.67
C HIS A 112 5.35 -17.66 -7.29
N LEU A 113 4.02 -17.62 -7.21
CA LEU A 113 3.29 -16.42 -6.80
C LEU A 113 3.52 -16.10 -5.31
N HIS A 114 3.61 -17.14 -4.47
CA HIS A 114 3.95 -16.99 -3.06
C HIS A 114 5.30 -16.27 -2.89
N ASN A 115 6.34 -16.75 -3.58
CA ASN A 115 7.67 -16.17 -3.51
C ASN A 115 7.70 -14.72 -4.02
N ARG A 116 6.97 -14.41 -5.10
CA ARG A 116 6.85 -13.04 -5.61
C ARG A 116 6.20 -12.10 -4.60
N VAL A 117 5.08 -12.50 -3.98
CA VAL A 117 4.40 -11.71 -2.94
C VAL A 117 5.27 -11.58 -1.68
N HIS A 118 5.96 -12.64 -1.29
CA HIS A 118 6.85 -12.62 -0.14
C HIS A 118 8.05 -11.69 -0.35
N MET A 119 8.73 -11.80 -1.48
CA MET A 119 9.86 -10.94 -1.81
C MET A 119 9.42 -9.47 -1.93
N ALA A 120 8.27 -9.22 -2.55
CA ALA A 120 7.69 -7.88 -2.61
C ALA A 120 7.39 -7.31 -1.23
N TYR A 121 6.83 -8.12 -0.33
CA TYR A 121 6.59 -7.72 1.06
C TYR A 121 7.90 -7.33 1.76
N VAL A 122 8.94 -8.17 1.67
CA VAL A 122 10.21 -7.92 2.37
C VAL A 122 10.84 -6.61 1.88
N TRP A 123 10.99 -6.45 0.56
CA TRP A 123 11.57 -5.23 0.00
C TRP A 123 10.75 -3.98 0.30
N TYR A 124 9.42 -4.07 0.16
CA TYR A 124 8.53 -2.94 0.38
C TYR A 124 8.62 -2.44 1.82
N MET A 125 8.51 -3.37 2.79
CA MET A 125 8.56 -3.03 4.20
C MET A 125 9.93 -2.51 4.62
N SER A 126 11.02 -3.15 4.16
CA SER A 126 12.39 -2.72 4.51
C SER A 126 12.70 -1.31 4.00
N ILE A 127 12.37 -1.00 2.74
CA ILE A 127 12.64 0.32 2.16
C ILE A 127 11.79 1.42 2.82
N HIS A 128 10.51 1.16 3.05
CA HIS A 128 9.65 2.13 3.76
C HIS A 128 10.08 2.33 5.21
N PHE A 129 10.49 1.26 5.89
CA PHE A 129 11.03 1.35 7.24
C PHE A 129 12.33 2.14 7.31
N LEU A 130 13.24 1.90 6.35
CA LEU A 130 14.45 2.70 6.21
C LEU A 130 14.12 4.19 6.01
N MET A 131 13.16 4.51 5.14
CA MET A 131 12.71 5.89 4.94
C MET A 131 12.17 6.53 6.23
N MET A 132 11.38 5.78 7.02
CA MET A 132 10.88 6.28 8.32
C MET A 132 12.03 6.56 9.30
N LEU A 133 13.02 5.67 9.38
CA LEU A 133 14.22 5.89 10.20
C LEU A 133 14.97 7.14 9.73
N MET A 134 15.21 7.27 8.43
CA MET A 134 15.91 8.43 7.88
C MET A 134 15.17 9.73 8.17
N THR A 135 13.85 9.74 8.04
CA THR A 135 13.02 10.91 8.36
C THR A 135 13.17 11.28 9.83
N ALA A 136 13.09 10.32 10.75
CA ALA A 136 13.26 10.56 12.19
C ALA A 136 14.65 11.12 12.55
N PHE A 137 15.71 10.70 11.84
CA PHE A 137 17.07 11.20 12.06
C PHE A 137 17.41 12.46 11.27
N SER A 138 16.59 12.87 10.30
CA SER A 138 16.89 13.98 9.38
C SER A 138 17.19 15.30 10.09
N LEU A 139 16.52 15.57 11.20
CA LEU A 139 16.73 16.78 12.01
C LEU A 139 18.12 16.82 12.68
N ASN A 140 18.76 15.67 12.85
CA ASN A 140 20.06 15.57 13.51
C ASN A 140 21.24 15.65 12.53
N PHE A 141 20.99 15.51 11.22
CA PHE A 141 22.03 15.47 10.19
C PHE A 141 21.82 16.59 9.16
N GLY A 142 22.61 17.66 9.28
CA GLY A 142 22.65 18.76 8.30
C GLY A 142 23.64 18.55 7.16
N ASP A 143 24.22 17.35 7.02
CA ASP A 143 25.31 17.09 6.07
C ASP A 143 24.81 16.78 4.64
N HIS A 144 25.58 17.19 3.64
CA HIS A 144 25.29 16.97 2.23
C HIS A 144 25.23 15.48 1.85
N ALA A 145 26.03 14.64 2.50
CA ALA A 145 26.00 13.19 2.27
C ALA A 145 24.66 12.58 2.71
N PHE A 146 24.13 13.02 3.85
CA PHE A 146 22.83 12.56 4.35
C PHE A 146 21.70 12.95 3.41
N SER A 147 21.67 14.21 2.95
CA SER A 147 20.68 14.67 1.96
C SER A 147 20.73 13.87 0.66
N THR A 148 21.94 13.55 0.16
CA THR A 148 22.12 12.74 -1.05
C THR A 148 21.56 11.33 -0.86
N PHE A 149 21.87 10.70 0.27
CA PHE A 149 21.36 9.37 0.60
C PHE A 149 19.83 9.38 0.78
N PHE A 150 19.27 10.41 1.40
CA PHE A 150 17.81 10.58 1.57
C PHE A 150 17.07 10.65 0.23
N ILE A 151 17.62 11.37 -0.74
CA ILE A 151 17.06 11.44 -2.10
C ILE A 151 17.07 10.05 -2.76
N ILE A 152 18.16 9.30 -2.65
CA ILE A 152 18.26 7.93 -3.21
C ILE A 152 17.19 7.01 -2.61
N VAL A 153 17.03 7.03 -1.28
CA VAL A 153 16.02 6.20 -0.60
C VAL A 153 14.59 6.65 -0.97
N SER A 154 14.37 7.95 -1.16
CA SER A 154 13.08 8.48 -1.62
C SER A 154 12.70 7.93 -3.01
N PHE A 155 13.65 7.87 -3.95
CA PHE A 155 13.42 7.22 -5.25
C PHE A 155 13.13 5.73 -5.11
N ALA A 156 13.83 5.04 -4.20
CA ALA A 156 13.57 3.63 -3.91
C ALA A 156 12.14 3.41 -3.36
N VAL A 157 11.65 4.29 -2.49
CA VAL A 157 10.27 4.25 -1.97
C VAL A 157 9.25 4.36 -3.12
N VAL A 158 9.43 5.33 -4.01
CA VAL A 158 8.57 5.51 -5.19
C VAL A 158 8.61 4.28 -6.10
N ALA A 159 9.80 3.72 -6.36
CA ALA A 159 9.94 2.50 -7.14
C ALA A 159 9.19 1.30 -6.51
N MET A 160 9.25 1.16 -5.18
CA MET A 160 8.52 0.12 -4.46
C MET A 160 7.01 0.30 -4.49
N ASP A 161 6.51 1.54 -4.45
CA ASP A 161 5.09 1.84 -4.59
C ASP A 161 4.58 1.49 -5.99
N ILE A 162 5.35 1.81 -7.03
CA ILE A 162 5.09 1.39 -8.42
C ILE A 162 5.11 -0.13 -8.53
N MET A 163 6.09 -0.80 -7.92
CA MET A 163 6.19 -2.25 -7.90
C MET A 163 4.95 -2.89 -7.23
N LEU A 164 4.43 -2.29 -6.16
CA LEU A 164 3.20 -2.74 -5.51
C LEU A 164 1.99 -2.62 -6.44
N LEU A 165 1.86 -1.51 -7.19
CA LEU A 165 0.81 -1.36 -8.20
C LEU A 165 0.88 -2.46 -9.26
N PHE A 166 2.08 -2.77 -9.76
CA PHE A 166 2.29 -3.88 -10.70
C PHE A 166 1.93 -5.23 -10.08
N LEU A 167 2.26 -5.46 -8.81
CA LEU A 167 1.87 -6.68 -8.11
C LEU A 167 0.36 -6.81 -8.00
N ILE A 168 -0.34 -5.75 -7.60
CA ILE A 168 -1.81 -5.75 -7.51
C ILE A 168 -2.42 -5.99 -8.90
N ALA A 169 -1.88 -5.36 -9.94
CA ALA A 169 -2.32 -5.57 -11.32
C ALA A 169 -2.08 -7.01 -11.79
N SER A 170 -0.96 -7.62 -11.41
CA SER A 170 -0.67 -9.04 -11.69
C SER A 170 -1.65 -9.96 -10.95
N LEU A 171 -1.95 -9.69 -9.67
CA LEU A 171 -2.92 -10.44 -8.87
C LEU A 171 -4.36 -10.29 -9.39
N ARG A 172 -4.65 -9.17 -10.07
CA ARG A 172 -5.92 -8.93 -10.76
C ARG A 172 -6.05 -9.77 -12.04
N ARG A 173 -4.96 -9.90 -12.81
CA ARG A 173 -4.94 -10.59 -14.11
C ARG A 173 -4.77 -12.10 -14.01
N GLY A 174 -4.24 -12.63 -12.91
CA GLY A 174 -4.16 -14.08 -12.73
C GLY A 174 -5.56 -14.69 -12.86
N ASP A 175 -5.76 -15.54 -13.86
CA ASP A 175 -7.01 -16.27 -14.03
C ASP A 175 -7.06 -17.37 -12.98
N TRP A 176 -7.81 -17.11 -11.92
CA TRP A 176 -7.93 -18.03 -10.80
C TRP A 176 -8.74 -19.28 -11.16
N SER A 177 -9.30 -19.35 -12.38
CA SER A 177 -10.04 -20.50 -12.93
C SER A 177 -9.17 -21.53 -13.66
N GLU A 178 -7.97 -21.14 -14.11
CA GLU A 178 -7.12 -22.02 -14.94
C GLU A 178 -6.48 -23.16 -14.13
N TYR A 179 -6.64 -23.15 -12.80
CA TYR A 179 -5.98 -24.09 -11.89
C TYR A 179 -6.94 -25.07 -11.20
N THR A 180 -8.26 -24.86 -11.31
CA THR A 180 -9.28 -25.85 -10.90
C THR A 180 -9.39 -27.01 -11.89
N THR A 181 -9.01 -26.80 -13.16
CA THR A 181 -9.06 -27.82 -14.21
C THR A 181 -7.97 -28.90 -14.13
N ASN A 182 -6.87 -28.63 -13.40
CA ASN A 182 -5.81 -29.62 -13.19
C ASN A 182 -6.08 -30.58 -12.01
N GLU A 183 -7.08 -30.30 -11.16
CA GLU A 183 -7.52 -31.23 -10.12
C GLU A 183 -8.53 -32.25 -10.68
N THR A 184 -9.33 -31.87 -11.68
CA THR A 184 -10.33 -32.77 -12.29
C THR A 184 -9.78 -33.70 -13.38
N SER A 185 -8.49 -33.60 -13.73
CA SER A 185 -7.84 -34.48 -14.72
C SER A 185 -6.99 -35.58 -14.08
N LEU A 186 -7.05 -35.73 -12.76
CA LEU A 186 -6.34 -36.76 -12.00
C LEU A 186 -7.27 -37.80 -11.35
N ASP A 187 -8.57 -37.72 -11.65
CA ASP A 187 -9.58 -38.74 -11.35
C ASP A 187 -9.96 -39.50 -12.63
#